data_AF-A8NEX7-F1
#
_entry.id   AF-A8NEX7-F1
#
_cell.length_a   1.000
_cell.length_b   1.000
_cell.length_c   1.000
_cell.angle_alpha   90.00
_cell.angle_beta   90.00
_cell.angle_gamma   90.00
#
_symmetry.space_group_name_H-M   'P 1'
#
loop_
_entity.id
_entity.type
_entity.pdbx_description
1 polymer ?
#
loop_
_entity_poly.entity_id
_entity_poly.type
_entity_poly.pdbx_seq_one_letter_code
_entity_poly.pdbx_strand_id
1 'polypeptide(L)'
;MHFTLATAAVLLPLAARAADIAVSVGANGLLFEPTSVEAEVGDVVVFTFYPKNHTVTQSTFDEPCTPAPNGAHSGFRFLEAVDEAAPEVWRFSVENTSATWFYCAQEAPVNHCNSGMVFAINPTEERTFEAFAAAAESATAGPLPAEPSGSEEPDSPSGSNTPTGSGAGSQPSDAPGGADGEDADADGAIRTSAALPVLAAALLGLAL
;
A
#
# COMPACT_ATOMS: atom_id res chain seq x y z
N MET A 1 -6.12 -68.92 25.96
CA MET A 1 -5.48 -67.62 26.30
C MET A 1 -5.28 -66.87 25.00
N HIS A 2 -6.16 -65.92 24.66
CA HIS A 2 -6.03 -65.11 23.44
C HIS A 2 -5.51 -63.73 23.84
N PHE A 3 -4.33 -63.37 23.33
CA PHE A 3 -3.72 -62.06 23.53
C PHE A 3 -4.14 -61.14 22.39
N THR A 4 -4.87 -60.08 22.71
CA THR A 4 -5.25 -59.02 21.78
C THR A 4 -4.09 -58.02 21.70
N LEU A 5 -3.48 -57.90 20.52
CA LEU A 5 -2.47 -56.88 20.23
C LEU A 5 -3.18 -55.57 19.88
N ALA A 6 -3.02 -54.55 20.72
CA ALA A 6 -3.44 -53.19 20.41
C ALA A 6 -2.34 -52.50 19.60
N THR A 7 -2.58 -52.26 18.31
CA THR A 7 -1.72 -51.41 17.48
C THR A 7 -1.97 -49.95 17.82
N ALA A 8 -0.99 -49.30 18.44
CA ALA A 8 -0.99 -47.85 18.63
C ALA A 8 -0.59 -47.17 17.31
N ALA A 9 -1.52 -46.42 16.70
CA ALA A 9 -1.22 -45.55 15.57
C ALA A 9 -0.52 -44.29 16.08
N VAL A 10 0.75 -44.12 15.72
CA VAL A 10 1.50 -42.88 16.00
C VAL A 10 1.09 -41.85 14.95
N LEU A 11 0.30 -40.86 15.35
CA LEU A 11 0.00 -39.68 14.53
C LEU A 11 1.17 -38.71 14.64
N LEU A 12 2.01 -38.63 13.60
CA LEU A 12 2.99 -37.56 13.49
C LEU A 12 2.28 -36.27 13.07
N PRO A 13 2.52 -35.13 13.75
CA PRO A 13 1.95 -33.86 13.32
C PRO A 13 2.58 -33.42 11.99
N LEU A 14 1.74 -33.13 10.99
CA LEU A 14 2.18 -32.37 9.81
C LEU A 14 2.44 -30.94 10.29
N ALA A 15 3.71 -30.54 10.34
CA ALA A 15 4.05 -29.13 10.50
C ALA A 15 3.68 -28.41 9.19
N ALA A 16 2.61 -27.61 9.22
CA ALA A 16 2.36 -26.63 8.16
C ALA A 16 3.56 -25.68 8.11
N ARG A 17 4.13 -25.51 6.91
CA ARG A 17 5.27 -24.62 6.69
C ARG A 17 4.75 -23.35 6.04
N ALA A 18 5.04 -22.22 6.68
CA ALA A 18 4.92 -20.92 6.05
C ALA A 18 5.75 -20.89 4.76
N ALA A 19 5.11 -20.47 3.67
CA ALA A 19 5.72 -20.32 2.35
C ALA A 19 5.80 -18.84 1.95
N ASP A 20 6.84 -18.50 1.18
CA ASP A 20 6.93 -17.24 0.46
C ASP A 20 6.27 -17.43 -0.92
N ILE A 21 5.20 -16.69 -1.19
CA ILE A 21 4.44 -16.75 -2.43
C ILE A 21 4.79 -15.54 -3.29
N ALA A 22 5.48 -15.77 -4.40
CA ALA A 22 5.97 -14.69 -5.26
C ALA A 22 4.86 -14.10 -6.14
N VAL A 23 4.77 -12.76 -6.18
CA VAL A 23 3.91 -11.99 -7.08
C VAL A 23 4.72 -10.86 -7.71
N SER A 24 4.71 -10.78 -9.03
CA SER A 24 5.31 -9.67 -9.77
C SER A 24 4.32 -8.53 -9.94
N VAL A 25 4.74 -7.30 -9.63
CA VAL A 25 3.93 -6.09 -9.78
C VAL A 25 4.47 -5.28 -10.95
N GLY A 26 3.76 -5.32 -12.08
CA GLY A 26 4.09 -4.47 -13.22
C GLY A 26 5.11 -5.04 -14.22
N ALA A 27 5.56 -6.30 -14.05
CA ALA A 27 6.59 -6.91 -14.91
C ALA A 27 6.18 -6.97 -16.39
N ASN A 28 4.92 -7.31 -16.63
CA ASN A 28 4.37 -7.57 -17.95
C ASN A 28 3.23 -6.58 -18.30
N GLY A 29 3.32 -5.34 -17.81
CA GLY A 29 2.33 -4.29 -18.04
C GLY A 29 1.52 -3.94 -16.79
N LEU A 30 0.28 -3.48 -16.95
CA LEU A 30 -0.59 -3.07 -15.84
C LEU A 30 -1.27 -4.27 -15.18
N LEU A 31 -0.48 -5.20 -14.61
CA LEU A 31 -1.00 -6.42 -13.98
C LEU A 31 -0.13 -6.89 -12.82
N PHE A 32 -0.78 -7.65 -11.92
CA PHE A 32 -0.13 -8.52 -10.94
C PHE A 32 0.03 -9.92 -11.54
N GLU A 33 1.18 -10.55 -11.36
CA GLU A 33 1.45 -11.89 -11.89
C GLU A 33 1.96 -12.84 -10.81
N PRO A 34 1.21 -13.93 -10.50
CA PRO A 34 -0.12 -14.25 -11.01
C PRO A 34 -1.19 -13.24 -10.53
N THR A 35 -2.35 -13.24 -11.17
CA THR A 35 -3.48 -12.35 -10.81
C THR A 35 -4.19 -12.78 -9.53
N SER A 36 -4.01 -14.03 -9.11
CA SER A 36 -4.45 -14.53 -7.82
C SER A 36 -3.56 -15.66 -7.30
N VAL A 37 -3.59 -15.87 -5.99
CA VAL A 37 -2.86 -16.96 -5.32
C VAL A 37 -3.77 -17.64 -4.29
N GLU A 38 -3.45 -18.90 -3.99
CA GLU A 38 -3.94 -19.60 -2.81
C GLU A 38 -2.85 -19.56 -1.73
N ALA A 39 -3.21 -19.27 -0.48
CA ALA A 39 -2.31 -19.10 0.64
C ALA A 39 -2.96 -19.55 1.96
N GLU A 40 -2.15 -20.14 2.83
CA GLU A 40 -2.54 -20.59 4.17
C GLU A 40 -2.10 -19.58 5.25
N VAL A 41 -2.66 -19.70 6.46
CA VAL A 41 -2.23 -18.86 7.58
C VAL A 41 -0.75 -19.07 7.87
N GLY A 42 -0.01 -17.96 7.93
CA GLY A 42 1.42 -17.92 8.14
C GLY A 42 2.25 -17.81 6.86
N ASP A 43 1.65 -17.98 5.68
CA ASP A 43 2.32 -17.67 4.42
C ASP A 43 2.58 -16.16 4.28
N VAL A 44 3.55 -15.81 3.45
CA VAL A 44 3.89 -14.42 3.12
C VAL A 44 3.79 -14.25 1.61
N VAL A 45 2.92 -13.34 1.17
CA VAL A 45 2.88 -12.93 -0.24
C VAL A 45 3.93 -11.85 -0.48
N VAL A 46 4.87 -12.14 -1.37
CA VAL A 46 6.04 -11.31 -1.68
C VAL A 46 5.82 -10.62 -3.01
N PHE A 47 5.47 -9.33 -2.93
CA PHE A 47 5.24 -8.49 -4.10
C PHE A 47 6.55 -7.86 -4.56
N THR A 48 7.07 -8.29 -5.71
CA THR A 48 8.28 -7.74 -6.33
C THR A 48 7.90 -6.68 -7.36
N PHE A 49 8.37 -5.45 -7.19
CA PHE A 49 8.03 -4.33 -8.05
C PHE A 49 8.95 -4.24 -9.27
N TYR A 50 8.33 -3.95 -10.41
CA TYR A 50 8.98 -3.71 -11.69
C TYR A 50 8.84 -2.24 -12.10
N PRO A 51 9.50 -1.78 -13.18
CA PRO A 51 9.56 -0.38 -13.53
C PRO A 51 8.20 0.31 -13.67
N LYS A 52 8.24 1.64 -13.60
CA LYS A 52 7.09 2.54 -13.43
C LYS A 52 6.61 2.57 -11.98
N ASN A 53 5.49 3.27 -11.75
CA ASN A 53 4.94 3.48 -10.43
C ASN A 53 3.76 2.55 -10.20
N HIS A 54 3.83 1.74 -9.15
CA HIS A 54 2.77 0.83 -8.77
C HIS A 54 2.55 0.84 -7.26
N THR A 55 1.41 0.30 -6.83
CA THR A 55 1.11 0.02 -5.42
C THR A 55 0.52 -1.37 -5.29
N VAL A 56 0.54 -1.89 -4.07
CA VAL A 56 -0.33 -2.96 -3.59
C VAL A 56 -1.21 -2.33 -2.52
N THR A 57 -2.47 -2.07 -2.85
CA THR A 57 -3.43 -1.42 -1.93
C THR A 57 -4.60 -2.35 -1.70
N GLN A 58 -4.85 -2.70 -0.45
CA GLN A 58 -5.98 -3.55 -0.08
C GLN A 58 -7.30 -2.80 -0.27
N SER A 59 -8.27 -3.45 -0.89
CA SER A 59 -9.65 -2.98 -1.01
C SER A 59 -10.60 -4.02 -0.42
N THR A 60 -11.90 -3.78 -0.57
CA THR A 60 -12.91 -4.83 -0.40
C THR A 60 -13.31 -5.38 -1.75
N PHE A 61 -13.99 -6.53 -1.77
CA PHE A 61 -14.57 -7.08 -3.01
C PHE A 61 -15.63 -6.16 -3.60
N ASP A 62 -16.43 -5.53 -2.74
CA ASP A 62 -17.60 -4.72 -3.15
C ASP A 62 -17.21 -3.29 -3.57
N GLU A 63 -16.06 -2.80 -3.09
CA GLU A 63 -15.52 -1.48 -3.42
C GLU A 63 -14.08 -1.60 -3.99
N PRO A 64 -13.91 -2.16 -5.21
CA PRO A 64 -12.63 -2.14 -5.88
C PRO A 64 -12.16 -0.70 -6.11
N CYS A 65 -10.86 -0.51 -6.25
CA CYS A 65 -10.21 0.80 -6.47
C CYS A 65 -10.37 1.81 -5.32
N THR A 66 -10.97 1.43 -4.20
CA THR A 66 -11.04 2.22 -2.98
C THR A 66 -10.30 1.49 -1.86
N PRO A 67 -9.42 2.17 -1.09
CA PRO A 67 -8.71 1.52 0.00
C PRO A 67 -9.70 1.02 1.06
N ALA A 68 -9.50 -0.21 1.52
CA ALA A 68 -10.25 -0.72 2.65
C ALA A 68 -9.88 0.09 3.93
N PRO A 69 -10.84 0.34 4.83
CA PRO A 69 -10.53 0.94 6.13
C PRO A 69 -9.50 0.10 6.88
N ASN A 70 -8.39 0.72 7.28
CA ASN A 70 -7.24 0.05 7.91
C ASN A 70 -6.62 -1.07 7.05
N GLY A 71 -6.83 -1.03 5.73
CA GLY A 71 -6.25 -1.96 4.79
C GLY A 71 -4.74 -1.79 4.65
N ALA A 72 -4.08 -2.86 4.21
CA ALA A 72 -2.67 -2.84 3.86
C ALA A 72 -2.40 -1.95 2.64
N HIS A 73 -1.29 -1.21 2.64
CA HIS A 73 -0.92 -0.33 1.54
C HIS A 73 0.60 -0.24 1.41
N SER A 74 1.16 -0.67 0.29
CA SER A 74 2.61 -0.57 0.06
C SER A 74 3.12 0.87 -0.07
N GLY A 75 2.25 1.86 -0.26
CA GLY A 75 2.68 3.14 -0.83
C GLY A 75 3.09 3.00 -2.30
N PHE A 76 3.39 4.13 -2.93
CA PHE A 76 3.88 4.18 -4.31
C PHE A 76 5.33 3.74 -4.40
N ARG A 77 5.61 2.76 -5.25
CA ARG A 77 6.95 2.26 -5.53
C ARG A 77 7.28 2.58 -6.99
N PHE A 78 8.03 3.66 -7.20
CA PHE A 78 8.49 4.05 -8.53
C PHE A 78 9.90 3.54 -8.79
N LEU A 79 10.07 2.78 -9.88
CA LEU A 79 11.36 2.27 -10.32
C LEU A 79 11.64 2.67 -11.78
N GLU A 80 12.86 3.09 -12.07
CA GLU A 80 13.31 3.33 -13.46
C GLU A 80 13.68 2.02 -14.18
N ALA A 81 14.28 1.09 -13.44
CA ALA A 81 14.69 -0.24 -13.89
C ALA A 81 14.62 -1.23 -12.70
N VAL A 82 14.62 -2.53 -12.97
CA VAL A 82 14.76 -3.56 -11.93
C VAL A 82 16.22 -3.71 -11.54
N ASP A 83 16.49 -3.81 -10.24
CA ASP A 83 17.75 -4.33 -9.71
C ASP A 83 17.57 -5.80 -9.34
N GLU A 84 18.05 -6.70 -10.19
CA GLU A 84 17.94 -8.16 -9.96
C GLU A 84 18.75 -8.63 -8.73
N ALA A 85 19.76 -7.87 -8.30
CA ALA A 85 20.55 -8.20 -7.11
C ALA A 85 19.90 -7.70 -5.82
N ALA A 86 19.04 -6.68 -5.92
CA ALA A 86 18.32 -6.08 -4.80
C ALA A 86 16.91 -5.62 -5.24
N PRO A 87 15.99 -6.57 -5.49
CA PRO A 87 14.65 -6.23 -5.96
C PRO A 87 13.87 -5.45 -4.91
N GLU A 88 13.08 -4.47 -5.36
CA GLU A 88 12.15 -3.74 -4.50
C GLU A 88 10.96 -4.66 -4.16
N VAL A 89 10.78 -4.95 -2.88
CA VAL A 89 9.78 -5.90 -2.40
C VAL A 89 8.90 -5.31 -1.31
N TRP A 90 7.62 -5.66 -1.33
CA TRP A 90 6.70 -5.44 -0.21
C TRP A 90 6.07 -6.78 0.17
N ARG A 91 5.87 -7.00 1.48
CA ARG A 91 5.43 -8.30 2.02
C ARG A 91 4.10 -8.16 2.74
N PHE A 92 3.21 -9.12 2.47
CA PHE A 92 1.92 -9.24 3.14
C PHE A 92 1.84 -10.59 3.85
N SER A 93 1.72 -10.57 5.19
CA SER A 93 1.51 -11.77 6.00
C SER A 93 0.04 -12.21 5.93
N VAL A 94 -0.18 -13.50 5.66
CA VAL A 94 -1.51 -14.09 5.60
C VAL A 94 -1.93 -14.51 7.01
N GLU A 95 -2.74 -13.68 7.65
CA GLU A 95 -3.21 -13.90 9.03
C GLU A 95 -4.50 -14.74 9.11
N ASN A 96 -5.23 -14.86 8.00
CA ASN A 96 -6.44 -15.68 7.87
C ASN A 96 -6.65 -16.11 6.41
N THR A 97 -7.44 -17.14 6.19
CA THR A 97 -7.68 -17.71 4.85
C THR A 97 -8.85 -17.06 4.08
N SER A 98 -9.44 -15.98 4.60
CA SER A 98 -10.54 -15.30 3.89
C SER A 98 -10.04 -14.60 2.63
N ALA A 99 -10.89 -14.55 1.60
CA ALA A 99 -10.59 -13.85 0.36
C ALA A 99 -10.16 -12.40 0.61
N THR A 100 -8.97 -12.03 0.13
CA THR A 100 -8.38 -10.70 0.31
C THR A 100 -8.10 -10.07 -1.05
N TRP A 101 -8.39 -8.78 -1.20
CA TRP A 101 -8.48 -8.10 -2.49
C TRP A 101 -7.55 -6.89 -2.53
N PHE A 102 -6.83 -6.74 -3.62
CA PHE A 102 -5.84 -5.66 -3.80
C PHE A 102 -5.96 -5.02 -5.18
N TYR A 103 -5.47 -3.79 -5.29
CA TYR A 103 -5.37 -3.06 -6.55
C TYR A 103 -4.15 -2.14 -6.59
N CYS A 104 -3.77 -1.71 -7.79
CA CYS A 104 -2.80 -0.64 -7.97
C CYS A 104 -3.50 0.72 -8.02
N ALA A 105 -3.12 1.62 -7.12
CA ALA A 105 -3.74 2.92 -6.93
C ALA A 105 -3.16 4.05 -7.81
N GLN A 106 -2.35 3.71 -8.81
CA GLN A 106 -1.84 4.68 -9.76
C GLN A 106 -2.97 5.15 -10.70
N GLU A 107 -3.29 6.45 -10.66
CA GLU A 107 -4.39 7.02 -11.45
C GLU A 107 -3.95 7.75 -12.73
N ALA A 108 -2.71 8.26 -12.76
CA ALA A 108 -2.21 9.09 -13.85
C ALA A 108 -0.90 8.53 -14.44
N PRO A 109 -0.68 8.55 -15.76
CA PRO A 109 -1.55 9.11 -16.79
C PRO A 109 -2.77 8.24 -17.14
N VAL A 110 -2.79 7.00 -16.65
CA VAL A 110 -3.87 6.03 -16.85
C VAL A 110 -4.22 5.45 -15.48
N ASN A 111 -5.51 5.21 -15.22
CA ASN A 111 -5.93 4.54 -14.00
C ASN A 111 -5.66 3.04 -14.10
N HIS A 112 -4.68 2.56 -13.32
CA HIS A 112 -4.23 1.17 -13.35
C HIS A 112 -5.35 0.22 -12.86
N CYS A 113 -6.07 0.60 -11.80
CA CYS A 113 -7.17 -0.22 -11.26
C CYS A 113 -8.30 -0.42 -12.28
N ASN A 114 -8.78 0.68 -12.89
CA ASN A 114 -9.79 0.60 -13.94
C ASN A 114 -9.27 -0.05 -15.23
N SER A 115 -7.96 -0.17 -15.40
CA SER A 115 -7.33 -0.91 -16.49
C SER A 115 -7.14 -2.41 -16.17
N GLY A 116 -7.69 -2.89 -15.05
CA GLY A 116 -7.64 -4.30 -14.65
C GLY A 116 -6.44 -4.67 -13.77
N MET A 117 -5.67 -3.71 -13.26
CA MET A 117 -4.56 -3.99 -12.34
C MET A 117 -5.07 -4.25 -10.93
N VAL A 118 -5.62 -5.44 -10.73
CA VAL A 118 -6.17 -5.97 -9.49
C VAL A 118 -5.62 -7.35 -9.16
N PHE A 119 -5.69 -7.75 -7.89
CA PHE A 119 -5.14 -9.01 -7.38
C PHE A 119 -6.01 -9.61 -6.26
N ALA A 120 -6.00 -10.93 -6.13
CA ALA A 120 -6.75 -11.65 -5.10
C ALA A 120 -5.91 -12.73 -4.39
N ILE A 121 -6.09 -12.86 -3.08
CA ILE A 121 -5.64 -14.02 -2.28
C ILE A 121 -6.89 -14.82 -1.91
N ASN A 122 -6.87 -16.13 -2.13
CA ASN A 122 -7.94 -17.08 -1.81
C ASN A 122 -9.33 -16.65 -2.34
N PRO A 123 -9.50 -16.31 -3.64
CA PRO A 123 -10.82 -16.05 -4.20
C PRO A 123 -11.71 -17.30 -4.07
N THR A 124 -13.02 -17.10 -3.90
CA THR A 124 -13.98 -18.21 -3.78
C THR A 124 -14.81 -18.37 -5.04
N GLU A 125 -15.58 -19.46 -5.14
CA GLU A 125 -16.51 -19.66 -6.26
C GLU A 125 -17.59 -18.56 -6.32
N GLU A 126 -17.98 -18.01 -5.17
CA GLU A 126 -18.97 -16.91 -5.07
C GLU A 126 -18.34 -15.52 -5.25
N ARG A 127 -17.06 -15.37 -4.89
CA ARG A 127 -16.29 -14.13 -5.02
C ARG A 127 -15.03 -14.44 -5.82
N THR A 128 -15.20 -14.50 -7.14
CA THR A 128 -14.11 -14.86 -8.06
C THR A 128 -13.23 -13.66 -8.39
N PHE A 129 -12.01 -13.92 -8.85
CA PHE A 129 -11.13 -12.88 -9.38
C PHE A 129 -11.77 -12.13 -10.55
N GLU A 130 -12.42 -12.84 -11.48
CA GLU A 130 -13.02 -12.25 -12.67
C GLU A 130 -14.15 -11.28 -12.31
N ALA A 131 -14.97 -11.62 -11.30
CA ALA A 131 -16.01 -10.72 -10.81
C ALA A 131 -15.43 -9.44 -10.20
N PHE A 132 -14.33 -9.57 -9.45
CA PHE A 132 -13.63 -8.42 -8.89
C PHE A 132 -12.97 -7.54 -9.96
N ALA A 133 -12.29 -8.14 -10.94
CA ALA A 133 -11.68 -7.43 -12.05
C ALA A 133 -12.73 -6.68 -12.90
N ALA A 134 -13.85 -7.32 -13.22
CA ALA A 134 -14.94 -6.68 -13.95
C ALA A 134 -15.57 -5.51 -13.17
N ALA A 135 -15.71 -5.64 -11.84
CA ALA A 135 -16.19 -4.55 -11.01
C ALA A 135 -15.20 -3.36 -10.98
N ALA A 136 -13.89 -3.63 -10.98
CA ALA A 136 -12.85 -2.62 -10.96
C ALA A 136 -12.82 -1.72 -12.20
N GLU A 137 -13.18 -2.23 -13.39
CA GLU A 137 -13.17 -1.46 -14.65
C GLU A 137 -14.03 -0.19 -14.59
N SER A 138 -15.08 -0.19 -13.78
CA SER A 138 -16.02 0.93 -13.65
C SER A 138 -16.04 1.58 -12.27
N ALA A 139 -15.16 1.14 -11.37
CA ALA A 139 -15.13 1.63 -10.00
C ALA A 139 -14.58 3.06 -9.90
N THR A 140 -15.07 3.80 -8.90
CA THR A 140 -14.54 5.12 -8.60
C THR A 140 -13.35 4.99 -7.65
N ALA A 141 -12.26 5.68 -7.94
CA ALA A 141 -11.10 5.70 -7.07
C ALA A 141 -11.42 6.45 -5.75
N GLY A 142 -11.06 5.82 -4.64
CA GLY A 142 -11.19 6.42 -3.30
C GLY A 142 -9.92 7.15 -2.86
N PRO A 143 -10.00 8.04 -1.85
CA PRO A 143 -8.83 8.72 -1.31
C PRO A 143 -7.86 7.71 -0.68
N LEU A 144 -6.57 7.81 -1.05
CA LEU A 144 -5.54 6.90 -0.54
C LEU A 144 -5.22 7.13 0.95
N PRO A 145 -4.76 6.10 1.67
CA PRO A 145 -4.21 6.26 3.02
C PRO A 145 -2.99 7.18 2.99
N ALA A 146 -2.78 7.92 4.08
CA ALA A 146 -1.65 8.86 4.18
C ALA A 146 -0.29 8.16 4.29
N GLU A 147 -0.24 6.96 4.88
CA GLU A 147 1.00 6.25 5.19
C GLU A 147 0.94 4.81 4.68
N PRO A 148 2.07 4.24 4.22
CA PRO A 148 2.16 2.83 3.91
C PRO A 148 2.00 1.97 5.18
N SER A 149 1.56 0.73 5.00
CA SER A 149 1.34 -0.28 6.02
C SER A 149 1.69 -1.67 5.47
N GLY A 150 2.19 -2.58 6.32
CA GLY A 150 2.80 -3.86 5.93
C GLY A 150 4.27 -3.93 6.34
N SER A 151 4.80 -5.12 6.62
CA SER A 151 6.15 -5.28 7.18
C SER A 151 7.24 -5.29 6.10
N GLU A 152 8.17 -4.33 6.20
CA GLU A 152 9.45 -4.37 5.51
C GLU A 152 10.50 -4.96 6.46
N GLU A 153 10.80 -6.25 6.34
CA GLU A 153 12.05 -6.80 6.87
C GLU A 153 12.77 -7.56 5.74
N PRO A 154 13.93 -7.07 5.28
CA PRO A 154 14.89 -7.87 4.54
C PRO A 154 15.78 -8.63 5.53
N ASP A 155 15.89 -9.95 5.40
CA ASP A 155 17.02 -10.68 6.00
C ASP A 155 18.33 -10.13 5.41
N SER A 156 19.03 -9.27 6.15
CA SER A 156 20.46 -9.07 5.96
C SER A 156 21.22 -10.18 6.70
N PRO A 157 22.15 -10.89 6.06
CA PRO A 157 23.07 -11.76 6.79
C PRO A 157 24.22 -10.89 7.31
N SER A 158 24.27 -10.61 8.62
CA SER A 158 25.57 -10.29 9.23
C SER A 158 25.64 -10.72 10.69
N GLY A 159 26.64 -11.55 10.94
CA GLY A 159 26.80 -12.31 12.15
C GLY A 159 27.11 -11.48 13.39
N SER A 160 26.82 -12.11 14.52
CA SER A 160 27.35 -11.73 15.82
C SER A 160 28.87 -11.66 15.77
N ASN A 161 29.43 -10.52 16.20
CA ASN A 161 30.66 -10.41 16.97
C ASN A 161 30.71 -9.02 17.66
N THR A 162 30.33 -9.00 18.94
CA THR A 162 30.88 -8.06 19.94
C THR A 162 32.32 -8.54 20.29
N PRO A 163 33.26 -7.74 20.84
CA PRO A 163 33.01 -6.65 21.79
C PRO A 163 33.98 -5.44 21.86
N THR A 164 33.56 -4.48 22.70
CA THR A 164 34.36 -3.56 23.57
C THR A 164 34.83 -2.21 23.02
N GLY A 165 34.41 -1.14 23.72
CA GLY A 165 35.05 0.18 23.72
C GLY A 165 34.25 1.24 24.48
N SER A 166 34.47 1.35 25.80
CA SER A 166 33.85 2.33 26.72
C SER A 166 34.13 3.79 26.38
N GLY A 167 33.17 4.69 26.66
CA GLY A 167 33.38 6.13 26.73
C GLY A 167 32.12 6.87 27.20
N ALA A 168 32.21 7.55 28.34
CA ALA A 168 31.11 8.18 29.08
C ALA A 168 31.07 9.71 28.92
N GLY A 169 29.87 10.28 29.12
CA GLY A 169 29.61 11.68 29.50
C GLY A 169 29.63 12.71 28.37
N SER A 170 28.96 13.85 28.40
CA SER A 170 27.98 14.48 29.30
C SER A 170 27.41 15.70 28.54
N GLN A 171 26.25 16.21 28.95
CA GLN A 171 25.70 17.52 28.54
C GLN A 171 26.70 18.68 28.78
N PRO A 172 26.43 19.87 28.22
CA PRO A 172 25.80 20.88 29.09
C PRO A 172 24.72 21.74 28.43
N SER A 173 23.80 22.15 29.30
CA SER A 173 22.90 23.30 29.23
C SER A 173 23.67 24.61 29.31
N ASP A 174 23.14 25.70 28.72
CA ASP A 174 23.06 27.02 29.37
C ASP A 174 22.24 28.01 28.51
N ALA A 175 21.22 28.61 29.13
CA ALA A 175 20.62 29.92 28.79
C ALA A 175 21.26 30.97 29.74
N PRO A 176 21.09 32.33 29.61
CA PRO A 176 19.78 32.99 29.80
C PRO A 176 19.57 34.41 29.18
N GLY A 177 18.33 34.92 29.31
CA GLY A 177 17.96 36.35 29.47
C GLY A 177 17.76 37.16 28.17
N GLY A 178 16.73 38.00 28.00
CA GLY A 178 15.66 38.50 28.87
C GLY A 178 15.27 39.92 28.41
N ALA A 179 14.01 40.31 28.65
CA ALA A 179 13.44 41.68 28.69
C ALA A 179 13.31 42.48 27.37
N ASP A 180 12.33 43.37 27.14
CA ASP A 180 11.06 43.82 27.74
C ASP A 180 10.45 44.87 26.78
N GLY A 181 9.16 45.21 26.92
CA GLY A 181 8.51 46.42 26.38
C GLY A 181 7.62 46.19 25.15
N GLU A 182 6.29 46.06 25.25
CA GLU A 182 5.21 46.97 25.70
C GLU A 182 4.87 48.15 24.76
N ASP A 183 3.56 48.19 24.48
CA ASP A 183 2.66 49.33 24.30
C ASP A 183 2.09 49.75 22.93
N ALA A 184 0.75 49.86 23.00
CA ALA A 184 -0.21 50.72 22.32
C ALA A 184 -0.55 50.42 20.84
N ASP A 185 -1.75 49.94 20.50
CA ASP A 185 -3.07 50.58 20.59
C ASP A 185 -3.24 51.74 19.57
N ALA A 186 -4.10 51.54 18.57
CA ALA A 186 -5.06 52.52 18.06
C ALA A 186 -5.71 52.04 16.75
N ASP A 187 -6.99 51.72 16.85
CA ASP A 187 -8.11 52.30 16.10
C ASP A 187 -7.84 53.00 14.75
N GLY A 188 -8.63 52.64 13.73
CA GLY A 188 -9.14 53.67 12.83
C GLY A 188 -9.15 53.39 11.32
N ALA A 189 -10.39 53.31 10.81
CA ALA A 189 -10.86 53.91 9.56
C ALA A 189 -10.68 53.16 8.22
N ILE A 190 -11.79 52.51 7.83
CA ILE A 190 -12.54 52.73 6.59
C ILE A 190 -11.94 53.76 5.61
N ARG A 191 -11.64 53.32 4.38
CA ARG A 191 -11.92 54.10 3.15
C ARG A 191 -12.40 53.23 1.99
N THR A 192 -13.59 53.61 1.56
CA THR A 192 -14.33 53.32 0.33
C THR A 192 -13.59 53.79 -0.93
N SER A 193 -13.81 53.12 -2.08
CA SER A 193 -13.97 53.70 -3.44
C SER A 193 -14.15 52.56 -4.48
N ALA A 194 -15.37 52.37 -5.01
CA ALA A 194 -15.79 52.71 -6.40
C ALA A 194 -15.48 51.59 -7.43
N ALA A 195 -16.45 50.76 -7.85
CA ALA A 195 -17.51 50.98 -8.86
C ALA A 195 -17.04 50.92 -10.34
N LEU A 196 -17.26 49.74 -10.98
CA LEU A 196 -17.92 49.39 -12.28
C LEU A 196 -17.73 50.28 -13.56
N PRO A 197 -18.26 49.91 -14.76
CA PRO A 197 -18.06 48.72 -15.62
C PRO A 197 -17.92 49.10 -17.14
N VAL A 198 -17.52 48.20 -18.05
CA VAL A 198 -17.77 48.27 -19.52
C VAL A 198 -17.76 46.82 -20.05
N LEU A 199 -18.81 46.16 -20.56
CA LEU A 199 -19.85 46.38 -21.59
C LEU A 199 -19.45 45.90 -23.02
N ALA A 200 -20.17 44.85 -23.47
CA ALA A 200 -20.61 44.49 -24.83
C ALA A 200 -19.54 44.16 -25.90
N ALA A 201 -19.78 43.39 -26.98
CA ALA A 201 -20.93 42.71 -27.59
C ALA A 201 -20.35 41.66 -28.59
N ALA A 202 -20.90 40.44 -28.67
CA ALA A 202 -21.80 39.93 -29.72
C ALA A 202 -21.30 40.02 -31.19
N LEU A 203 -21.33 38.89 -31.93
CA LEU A 203 -22.20 38.63 -33.11
C LEU A 203 -21.75 37.38 -33.91
N LEU A 204 -22.74 36.53 -34.24
CA LEU A 204 -22.98 35.67 -35.44
C LEU A 204 -21.83 34.77 -35.96
N GLY A 205 -21.97 33.46 -36.18
CA GLY A 205 -23.11 32.69 -36.66
C GLY A 205 -23.12 32.63 -38.19
N LEU A 206 -22.75 31.50 -38.82
CA LEU A 206 -23.40 30.98 -40.03
C LEU A 206 -23.00 29.53 -40.36
N ALA A 207 -24.01 28.79 -40.79
CA ALA A 207 -23.99 27.43 -41.29
C ALA A 207 -23.14 27.25 -42.55
N LEU A 208 -22.62 26.02 -42.71
CA LEU A 208 -22.78 25.20 -43.92
C LEU A 208 -22.88 23.73 -43.48
#